data_AF-U2CJX5-F1
#
_entry.id   AF-U2CJX5-F1
#
_cell.length_a   1.000
_cell.length_b   1.000
_cell.length_c   1.000
_cell.angle_alpha   90.00
_cell.angle_beta   90.00
_cell.angle_gamma   90.00
#
_symmetry.space_group_name_H-M   'P 1'
#
loop_
_entity.id
_entity.type
_entity.pdbx_description
1 polymer ?
#
loop_
_entity_poly.entity_id
_entity_poly.type
_entity_poly.pdbx_seq_one_letter_code
_entity_poly.pdbx_strand_id
1 'polypeptide(L)' 'MVGIFHLARHTFATTTTLAKGVPIETVSKMLGHTNIETTQIYARITNNKISNDMQGLDKKFVGIEKIYKEVSMK' A
#
# COMPACT_ATOMS: atom_id res chain seq x y z
N MET A 1 6.50 5.86 -29.95
CA MET A 1 5.09 6.26 -30.07
C MET A 1 4.27 5.69 -28.90
N VAL A 2 4.41 6.20 -27.65
CA VAL A 2 3.50 5.80 -26.54
C VAL A 2 3.52 6.87 -25.40
N GLY A 3 3.04 8.10 -25.65
CA GLY A 3 3.10 9.18 -24.64
C GLY A 3 1.98 9.16 -23.58
N ILE A 4 0.80 8.61 -23.93
CA ILE A 4 -0.43 8.75 -23.11
C ILE A 4 -0.74 7.48 -22.32
N PHE A 5 -0.61 6.30 -22.95
CA PHE A 5 -0.89 5.02 -22.28
C PHE A 5 0.12 4.70 -21.17
N HIS A 6 1.40 5.08 -21.34
CA HIS A 6 2.38 4.93 -20.25
C HIS A 6 2.09 5.87 -19.10
N LEU A 7 1.82 7.16 -19.34
CA LEU A 7 1.53 8.11 -18.26
C LEU A 7 0.25 7.74 -17.50
N ALA A 8 -0.84 7.41 -18.20
CA ALA A 8 -2.10 7.01 -17.58
C ALA A 8 -1.93 5.73 -16.72
N ARG A 9 -1.16 4.76 -17.20
CA ARG A 9 -0.83 3.53 -16.46
C ARG A 9 0.01 3.82 -15.21
N HIS A 10 0.99 4.72 -15.31
CA HIS A 10 1.80 5.16 -14.19
C HIS A 10 0.94 5.89 -13.14
N THR A 11 0.08 6.82 -13.55
CA THR A 11 -0.84 7.55 -12.64
C THR A 11 -1.85 6.60 -11.98
N PHE A 12 -2.43 5.66 -12.74
CA PHE A 12 -3.36 4.66 -12.19
C PHE A 12 -2.69 3.79 -11.13
N ALA A 13 -1.50 3.26 -11.42
CA ALA A 13 -0.74 2.40 -10.52
C ALA A 13 -0.31 3.12 -9.23
N THR A 14 0.11 4.40 -9.33
CA THR A 14 0.66 5.15 -8.19
C THR A 14 -0.42 5.89 -7.39
N THR A 15 -1.27 6.69 -8.04
CA THR A 15 -2.21 7.61 -7.40
C THR A 15 -3.58 6.97 -7.13
N THR A 16 -4.07 6.14 -8.05
CA THR A 16 -5.43 5.58 -7.92
C THR A 16 -5.46 4.31 -7.07
N THR A 17 -4.43 3.46 -7.17
CA THR A 17 -4.41 2.18 -6.45
C THR A 17 -3.47 2.20 -5.24
N LEU A 18 -2.16 2.39 -5.43
CA LEU A 18 -1.21 2.30 -4.33
C LEU A 18 -1.45 3.38 -3.27
N ALA A 19 -1.62 4.65 -3.65
CA ALA A 19 -1.89 5.71 -2.69
C ALA A 19 -3.22 5.53 -1.92
N LYS A 20 -4.17 4.75 -2.46
CA LYS A 20 -5.44 4.41 -1.80
C LYS A 20 -5.40 3.11 -0.98
N GLY A 21 -4.21 2.54 -0.77
CA GLY A 21 -4.04 1.37 0.09
C GLY A 21 -4.22 0.03 -0.61
N VAL A 22 -4.39 -0.01 -1.93
CA VAL A 22 -4.53 -1.28 -2.66
C VAL A 22 -3.20 -2.06 -2.60
N PRO A 23 -3.22 -3.36 -2.23
CA PRO A 23 -2.02 -4.19 -2.21
C PRO A 23 -1.32 -4.26 -3.56
N ILE A 24 0.01 -4.33 -3.55
CA ILE A 24 0.81 -4.32 -4.77
C ILE A 24 0.55 -5.55 -5.66
N GLU A 25 0.21 -6.72 -5.09
CA GLU A 25 -0.13 -7.91 -5.89
C GLU A 25 -1.43 -7.68 -6.67
N THR A 26 -2.41 -7.02 -6.06
CA THR A 26 -3.67 -6.63 -6.70
C THR A 26 -3.42 -5.66 -7.84
N VAL A 27 -2.57 -4.66 -7.63
CA VAL A 27 -2.16 -3.72 -8.70
C VAL A 27 -1.43 -4.46 -9.82
N SER A 28 -0.54 -5.40 -9.49
CA SER A 28 0.18 -6.23 -10.46
C SER A 28 -0.78 -7.02 -11.36
N LYS A 29 -1.80 -7.65 -10.77
CA LYS A 29 -2.86 -8.36 -11.52
C LYS A 29 -3.69 -7.41 -12.38
N MET A 30 -4.10 -6.25 -11.86
CA MET A 30 -4.87 -5.26 -12.62
C MET A 30 -4.11 -4.72 -13.84
N LEU A 31 -2.79 -4.60 -13.73
CA LEU A 31 -1.92 -4.16 -14.81
C LEU A 31 -1.56 -5.27 -15.79
N GLY A 32 -1.91 -6.52 -15.51
CA GLY A 32 -1.55 -7.68 -16.34
C GLY A 32 -0.07 -8.04 -16.26
N HIS A 33 0.61 -7.71 -15.16
CA HIS A 33 2.01 -8.07 -14.97
C HIS A 33 2.15 -9.50 -14.49
N THR A 34 2.89 -10.30 -15.26
CA THR A 34 3.26 -11.68 -14.91
C THR A 34 4.36 -11.74 -13.85
N ASN A 35 5.24 -10.73 -13.81
CA ASN A 35 6.28 -10.58 -12.79
C ASN A 35 5.96 -9.39 -11.88
N ILE A 36 5.95 -9.59 -10.57
CA ILE A 36 5.67 -8.54 -9.59
C ILE A 36 6.78 -7.47 -9.55
N GLU A 37 8.01 -7.81 -9.93
CA GLU A 37 9.15 -6.88 -9.95
C GLU A 37 8.88 -5.67 -10.86
N THR A 38 8.16 -5.85 -11.96
CA THR A 38 7.77 -4.73 -12.84
C THR A 38 6.75 -3.80 -12.20
N THR A 39 6.01 -4.27 -11.18
CA THR A 39 5.09 -3.46 -10.38
C THR A 39 5.80 -2.80 -9.20
N GLN A 40 6.89 -3.39 -8.70
CA GLN A 40 7.66 -2.87 -7.55
C GLN A 40 8.30 -1.50 -7.80
N ILE A 41 8.54 -1.12 -9.06
CA ILE A 41 9.01 0.23 -9.43
C ILE A 41 8.07 1.33 -8.90
N TYR A 42 6.78 1.04 -8.76
CA TYR A 42 5.77 1.98 -8.26
C TYR A 42 5.75 2.07 -6.73
N ALA A 43 6.07 0.96 -6.06
CA ALA A 43 6.12 0.91 -4.60
C ALA A 43 7.32 1.70 -4.05
N ARG A 44 8.47 1.67 -4.74
CA ARG A 44 9.65 2.48 -4.38
C ARG A 44 9.38 3.99 -4.42
N ILE A 45 8.46 4.43 -5.29
CA ILE A 45 8.04 5.83 -5.41
C ILE A 45 7.14 6.25 -4.22
N THR A 46 6.49 5.30 -3.53
CA THR A 46 5.49 5.55 -2.48
C THR A 46 6.00 5.24 -1.07
N ASN A 47 7.24 5.62 -0.72
CA ASN A 47 7.76 5.49 0.66
C ASN A 47 6.82 6.08 1.74
N ASN A 48 6.05 7.13 1.41
CA ASN A 48 5.01 7.68 2.28
C ASN A 48 3.92 6.66 2.65
N LYS A 49 3.57 5.75 1.74
CA LYS A 49 2.56 4.71 2.00
C LYS A 49 3.05 3.73 3.06
N ILE A 50 4.30 3.29 2.98
CA ILE A 50 4.91 2.38 3.96
C ILE A 50 4.89 3.03 5.35
N SER A 51 5.26 4.32 5.44
CA SER A 51 5.22 5.06 6.70
C SER A 51 3.79 5.15 7.26
N ASN A 52 2.79 5.45 6.43
CA ASN A 52 1.39 5.52 6.86
C ASN A 52 0.85 4.16 7.30
N ASP A 53 1.17 3.08 6.58
CA ASP A 53 0.75 1.72 6.92
C ASP A 53 1.35 1.30 8.27
N MET A 54 2.61 1.64 8.54
CA MET A 54 3.28 1.38 9.83
C MET A 54 2.70 2.21 10.98
N GLN A 55 2.37 3.49 10.76
CA GLN A 55 1.69 4.31 11.77
C GLN A 55 0.28 3.79 12.10
N GLY A 56 -0.45 3.29 11.10
CA GLY A 56 -1.76 2.67 11.32
C GLY A 56 -1.66 1.37 12.12
N LEU A 57 -0.59 0.60 11.89
CA LEU A 57 -0.31 -0.64 12.60
C LEU A 57 0.04 -0.39 14.08
N ASP A 58 0.90 0.60 14.36
CA ASP A 58 1.26 1.02 15.72
C ASP A 58 0.02 1.36 16.57
N LYS A 59 -0.91 2.15 16.02
CA LYS A 59 -2.16 2.52 16.71
C LYS A 59 -3.04 1.31 17.06
N LYS A 60 -3.05 0.27 16.22
CA LYS A 60 -3.80 -0.96 16.49
C LYS A 60 -3.19 -1.75 17.64
N PHE A 61 -1.86 -1.81 17.71
CA PHE A 61 -1.16 -2.47 18.81
C PHE A 61 -1.37 -1.75 20.15
N VAL A 62 -1.28 -0.42 20.17
CA VAL A 62 -1.57 0.38 21.38
C VAL A 62 -2.99 0.13 21.89
N GLY A 63 -3.98 0.03 20.98
CA GLY A 63 -5.36 -0.30 21.34
C GLY A 63 -5.49 -1.67 21.99
N ILE A 64 -4.82 -2.69 21.44
CA ILE A 64 -4.82 -4.06 21.98
C ILE A 64 -4.15 -4.13 23.35
N GLU A 65 -3.00 -3.46 23.54
CA GLU A 65 -2.31 -3.40 24.83
C GLU A 65 -3.18 -2.75 25.92
N LYS A 66 -3.92 -1.71 25.57
CA LYS A 66 -4.84 -1.03 26.49
C LYS A 66 -5.99 -1.94 26.90
N ILE A 67 -6.59 -2.67 25.95
CA ILE A 67 -7.64 -3.66 26.20
C ILE A 67 -7.12 -4.79 27.10
N TYR A 68 -5.93 -5.31 26.83
CA TYR A 68 -5.32 -6.37 27.64
C TYR A 68 -5.07 -5.94 29.09
N LYS A 69 -4.61 -4.70 29.31
CA LYS A 69 -4.45 -4.14 30.65
C LYS A 69 -5.79 -3.97 31.36
N GLU A 70 -6.82 -3.46 30.70
CA GLU A 70 -8.17 -3.32 31.29
C GLU A 70 -8.78 -4.67 31.68
N VAL A 71 -8.55 -5.72 30.88
CA VAL A 71 -9.05 -7.08 31.17
C VAL A 71 -8.25 -7.74 32.28
N SER A 72 -6.92 -7.58 32.33
CA SER A 72 -6.07 -8.17 33.38
C SER A 72 -6.19 -7.49 34.75
N MET A 73 -6.77 -6.29 34.81
CA MET A 73 -6.96 -5.51 36.05
C MET A 73 -8.39 -5.65 36.64
N LYS A 74 -9.26 -6.43 36.01
CA LYS A 74 -10.56 -6.86 36.58
C LYS A 74 -10.43 -8.26 37.16
#